data_AF-A0A5J4T9P6-F1
#
_entry.id   AF-A0A5J4T9P6-F1
#
_cell.length_a   1.000
_cell.length_b   1.000
_cell.length_c   1.000
_cell.angle_alpha   90.00
_cell.angle_beta   90.00
_cell.angle_gamma   90.00
#
_symmetry.space_group_name_H-M   'P 1'
#
loop_
_entity.id
_entity.type
_entity.pdbx_description
1 polymer ?
#
loop_
_entity_poly.entity_id
_entity_poly.type
_entity_poly.pdbx_seq_one_letter_code
_entity_poly.pdbx_strand_id
1 'polypeptide(L)'
;IYALGITFYKLITHKYPVNERNYEAQRKKMTQLKCIDRPSKINNDQLWDLLQNLLEFDPNKRITAAEALQHPYFTSPEAIADVSKEQQDIASLAVTAEQDGDSTITEFDKDPTYI
;
A
#
# COMPACT_ATOMS: atom_id res chain seq x y z
N ILE A 1 -8.43 5.10 1.96
CA ILE A 1 -7.75 4.80 0.68
C ILE A 1 -6.93 5.96 0.15
N TYR A 2 -7.53 7.10 -0.24
CA TYR A 2 -6.76 8.19 -0.85
C TYR A 2 -5.59 8.68 0.04
N ALA A 3 -5.85 8.90 1.32
CA ALA A 3 -4.80 9.27 2.28
C ALA A 3 -3.69 8.20 2.41
N LEU A 4 -4.03 6.92 2.27
CA LEU A 4 -3.04 5.82 2.24
C LEU A 4 -2.14 5.95 1.01
N GLY A 5 -2.71 6.20 -0.17
CA GLY A 5 -1.92 6.47 -1.38
C GLY A 5 -0.97 7.66 -1.21
N ILE A 6 -1.43 8.75 -0.57
CA ILE A 6 -0.58 9.92 -0.28
C ILE A 6 0.56 9.56 0.68
N THR A 7 0.26 8.82 1.75
CA THR A 7 1.29 8.35 2.70
C THR A 7 2.32 7.47 2.01
N PHE A 8 1.86 6.50 1.21
CA PHE A 8 2.76 5.58 0.51
C PHE A 8 3.66 6.33 -0.49
N TYR A 9 3.07 7.22 -1.31
CA TYR A 9 3.82 8.11 -2.20
C TYR A 9 4.88 8.92 -1.44
N LYS A 10 4.53 9.45 -0.26
CA LYS A 10 5.47 10.24 0.56
C LYS A 10 6.59 9.39 1.14
N LEU A 11 6.32 8.15 1.57
CA LEU A 11 7.35 7.24 2.07
C LEU A 11 8.41 6.96 1.00
N ILE A 12 7.99 6.76 -0.25
CA ILE A 12 8.89 6.45 -1.36
C ILE A 12 9.64 7.69 -1.86
N THR A 13 8.92 8.79 -2.04
CA THR A 13 9.47 9.97 -2.74
C THR A 13 10.06 11.00 -1.80
N HIS A 14 9.74 10.93 -0.51
CA HIS A 14 9.95 11.95 0.52
C HIS A 14 9.27 13.30 0.22
N LYS A 15 8.28 13.31 -0.68
CA LYS A 15 7.53 14.51 -1.09
C LYS A 15 6.05 14.18 -1.20
N TYR A 16 5.20 15.20 -1.08
CA TYR A 16 3.80 15.06 -1.43
C TYR A 16 3.61 15.21 -2.95
N PRO A 17 2.63 14.51 -3.56
CA PRO A 17 2.37 14.65 -4.99
C PRO A 17 1.84 16.04 -5.37
N VAL A 18 1.13 16.70 -4.44
CA VAL A 18 0.70 18.10 -4.57
C VAL A 18 0.92 18.78 -3.21
N ASN A 19 1.69 19.87 -3.18
CA ASN A 19 2.02 20.59 -1.95
C ASN A 19 2.02 22.10 -2.20
N GLU A 20 0.93 22.76 -1.82
CA GLU A 20 0.74 24.19 -1.96
C GLU A 20 0.88 24.91 -0.61
N ARG A 21 1.20 26.21 -0.67
CA ARG A 21 1.51 27.03 0.51
C ARG A 21 0.36 27.20 1.52
N ASN A 22 -0.89 27.01 1.09
CA ASN A 22 -2.07 27.19 1.93
C ASN A 22 -3.25 26.34 1.41
N TYR A 23 -4.29 26.21 2.25
CA TYR A 23 -5.45 25.38 1.97
C TYR A 23 -6.21 25.80 0.70
N GLU A 24 -6.38 27.10 0.44
CA GLU A 24 -7.11 27.59 -0.73
C GLU A 24 -6.37 27.26 -2.03
N ALA A 25 -5.05 27.48 -2.06
CA ALA A 25 -4.19 27.13 -3.18
C ALA A 25 -4.18 25.62 -3.42
N GLN A 26 -4.07 24.82 -2.34
CA GLN A 26 -4.15 23.36 -2.42
C GLN A 26 -5.49 22.93 -3.03
N ARG A 27 -6.62 23.43 -2.51
CA ARG A 27 -7.95 23.09 -3.02
C ARG A 27 -8.09 23.45 -4.49
N LYS A 28 -7.67 24.66 -4.89
CA LYS A 28 -7.69 25.11 -6.28
C LYS A 28 -6.86 24.18 -7.17
N LYS A 29 -5.65 23.84 -6.75
CA LYS A 29 -4.76 22.94 -7.49
C LYS A 29 -5.37 21.54 -7.66
N MET A 30 -5.92 20.97 -6.58
CA MET A 30 -6.59 19.67 -6.60
C MET A 30 -7.80 19.63 -7.54
N THR A 31 -8.57 20.72 -7.66
CA THR A 31 -9.72 20.78 -8.59
C THR A 31 -9.33 20.90 -10.06
N GLN A 32 -8.11 21.34 -10.35
CA GLN A 32 -7.61 21.54 -11.71
C GLN A 32 -6.76 20.36 -12.21
N LEU A 33 -6.22 19.57 -11.29
CA LEU A 33 -5.38 18.42 -11.61
C LEU A 33 -6.23 17.33 -12.27
N LYS A 34 -5.73 16.77 -13.38
CA LYS A 34 -6.37 15.63 -14.05
C LYS A 34 -5.77 14.29 -13.62
N CYS A 35 -4.48 14.27 -13.35
CA CYS A 35 -3.73 13.10 -12.93
C CYS A 35 -2.51 13.52 -12.09
N ILE A 36 -1.94 12.58 -11.36
CA ILE A 36 -0.65 12.73 -10.67
C ILE A 36 0.43 12.15 -11.58
N ASP A 37 1.47 12.93 -11.84
CA ASP A 37 2.59 12.46 -12.66
C ASP A 37 3.46 11.45 -11.91
N ARG A 38 3.97 10.45 -12.64
CA ARG A 38 4.88 9.46 -12.09
C ARG A 38 6.23 10.12 -11.75
N PRO A 39 6.66 10.12 -10.48
CA PRO A 39 7.97 10.63 -10.11
C PRO A 39 9.06 9.64 -10.55
N SER A 40 10.23 10.15 -10.93
CA SER A 40 11.39 9.34 -11.36
C SER A 40 11.97 8.39 -10.30
N LYS A 41 11.55 8.53 -9.03
CA LYS A 41 11.92 7.61 -7.95
C LYS A 41 11.13 6.29 -7.99
N ILE A 42 9.99 6.25 -8.69
CA ILE A 42 9.12 5.08 -8.77
C ILE A 42 9.40 4.38 -10.09
N ASN A 43 10.28 3.38 -10.07
CA ASN A 43 10.67 2.63 -11.27
C ASN A 43 9.92 1.29 -11.41
N ASN A 44 9.30 0.80 -10.34
CA ASN A 44 8.47 -0.40 -10.38
C ASN A 44 7.07 -0.05 -10.94
N ASP A 45 6.67 -0.74 -12.01
CA ASP A 45 5.41 -0.49 -12.70
C ASP A 45 4.19 -0.97 -11.91
N GLN A 46 4.29 -2.09 -11.19
CA GLN A 46 3.21 -2.57 -10.32
C GLN A 46 2.98 -1.63 -9.13
N LEU A 47 4.05 -1.07 -8.56
CA LEU A 47 3.95 -0.05 -7.52
C LEU A 47 3.26 1.21 -8.04
N TRP A 48 3.62 1.65 -9.24
CA TRP A 48 2.99 2.82 -9.84
C TRP A 48 1.52 2.57 -10.17
N ASP A 49 1.18 1.39 -10.70
CA ASP A 49 -0.20 0.99 -10.98
C ASP A 49 -1.05 0.99 -9.71
N LEU A 50 -0.55 0.40 -8.61
CA LEU A 50 -1.21 0.45 -7.31
C LEU A 50 -1.44 1.89 -6.83
N LEU A 51 -0.43 2.74 -6.93
CA LEU A 51 -0.54 4.15 -6.51
C LEU A 51 -1.57 4.92 -7.34
N GLN A 52 -1.66 4.68 -8.65
CA GLN A 52 -2.70 5.28 -9.49
C GLN A 52 -4.10 4.86 -9.03
N ASN A 53 -4.30 3.58 -8.74
CA ASN A 53 -5.58 3.05 -8.25
C ASN A 53 -5.95 3.62 -6.86
N LEU A 54 -4.98 3.79 -5.96
CA LEU A 54 -5.19 4.39 -4.63
C LEU A 54 -5.46 5.90 -4.70
N LEU A 55 -4.82 6.59 -5.65
CA LEU A 55 -4.87 8.04 -5.84
C LEU A 55 -5.89 8.50 -6.89
N GLU A 56 -6.77 7.60 -7.34
CA GLU A 56 -7.89 7.93 -8.22
C GLU A 56 -8.76 9.04 -7.58
N PHE A 57 -9.07 10.07 -8.37
CA PHE A 57 -9.81 11.23 -7.91
C PHE A 57 -11.29 10.93 -7.75
N ASP A 58 -11.87 10.16 -8.67
CA ASP A 58 -13.26 9.71 -8.58
C ASP A 58 -13.39 8.65 -7.47
N PRO A 59 -14.07 8.95 -6.35
CA PRO A 59 -14.19 8.00 -5.24
C PRO A 59 -14.89 6.68 -5.64
N ASN A 60 -15.72 6.68 -6.68
CA ASN A 60 -16.43 5.48 -7.14
C ASN A 60 -15.54 4.56 -7.99
N LYS A 61 -14.45 5.10 -8.56
CA LYS A 61 -13.46 4.34 -9.33
C LYS A 61 -12.23 3.98 -8.50
N ARG A 62 -12.08 4.63 -7.35
CA ARG A 62 -10.96 4.39 -6.44
C ARG A 62 -11.07 3.00 -5.83
N ILE A 63 -9.99 2.24 -5.93
CA ILE A 63 -9.89 0.88 -5.40
C ILE A 63 -10.19 0.85 -3.89
N THR A 64 -10.83 -0.21 -3.42
CA THR A 64 -11.06 -0.45 -1.99
C THR A 64 -9.80 -1.00 -1.31
N ALA A 65 -9.79 -1.06 0.03
CA ALA A 65 -8.67 -1.66 0.76
C ALA A 65 -8.53 -3.17 0.43
N ALA A 66 -9.65 -3.88 0.36
CA ALA A 66 -9.68 -5.31 0.05
C ALA A 66 -9.12 -5.59 -1.35
N GLU A 67 -9.55 -4.82 -2.35
CA GLU A 67 -9.02 -4.94 -3.72
C GLU A 67 -7.53 -4.54 -3.79
N ALA A 68 -7.11 -3.52 -3.05
CA ALA A 68 -5.70 -3.10 -3.01
C ALA A 68 -4.77 -4.21 -2.46
N LEU A 69 -5.23 -5.00 -1.48
CA LEU A 69 -4.47 -6.15 -0.97
C LEU A 69 -4.32 -7.27 -2.00
N GLN A 70 -5.25 -7.38 -2.95
CA GLN A 70 -5.19 -8.36 -4.02
C GLN A 70 -4.36 -7.90 -5.24
N HIS A 71 -3.84 -6.67 -5.21
CA HIS A 71 -3.09 -6.09 -6.32
C HIS A 71 -1.80 -6.87 -6.60
N PRO A 72 -1.37 -7.05 -7.87
CA PRO A 72 -0.15 -7.78 -8.23
C PRO A 72 1.13 -7.29 -7.55
N TYR A 73 1.13 -6.04 -7.08
CA TYR A 73 2.23 -5.51 -6.28
C TYR A 73 2.48 -6.31 -4.98
N PHE A 74 1.43 -6.91 -4.40
CA PHE A 74 1.52 -7.78 -3.22
C PHE A 74 1.36 -9.27 -3.55
N THR A 75 0.73 -9.62 -4.67
CA THR A 75 0.33 -11.01 -4.98
C THR A 75 1.05 -11.64 -6.16
N SER A 76 1.97 -10.93 -6.81
CA SER A 76 2.76 -11.48 -7.91
C SER A 76 3.74 -12.57 -7.44
N PRO A 77 4.17 -13.47 -8.34
CA PRO A 77 5.21 -14.45 -8.02
C PRO A 77 6.50 -13.81 -7.49
N GLU A 78 6.86 -12.64 -8.00
CA GLU A 78 8.00 -11.86 -7.51
C GLU A 78 7.79 -11.41 -6.06
N ALA A 79 6.61 -10.87 -5.72
CA ALA A 79 6.29 -10.47 -4.35
C ALA A 79 6.28 -11.65 -3.38
N ILE A 80 5.77 -12.80 -3.80
CA ILE A 80 5.77 -14.04 -3.00
C ILE A 80 7.20 -14.55 -2.79
N ALA A 81 8.07 -14.42 -3.80
CA ALA A 81 9.47 -14.81 -3.70
C ALA A 81 10.29 -13.89 -2.78
N ASP A 82 9.85 -12.64 -2.59
CA ASP A 82 10.49 -11.66 -1.70
C ASP A 82 10.19 -11.91 -0.20
N VAL A 83 9.25 -12.81 0.12
CA VAL A 83 8.96 -13.20 1.53
C VAL A 83 10.19 -13.86 2.13
N SER A 84 10.76 -13.22 3.14
CA SER A 84 11.99 -13.65 3.78
C SER A 84 11.82 -14.89 4.64
N LYS A 85 12.94 -15.56 4.95
CA LYS A 85 12.93 -16.70 5.86
C LYS A 85 12.46 -16.29 7.27
N GLU A 86 12.84 -15.10 7.71
CA GLU A 86 12.43 -14.53 9.00
C GLU A 86 10.91 -14.32 9.06
N GLN A 87 10.28 -13.80 7.99
CA GLN A 87 8.82 -13.69 7.92
C GLN A 87 8.15 -15.07 8.04
N GLN A 88 8.67 -16.09 7.35
CA GLN A 88 8.17 -17.46 7.46
C GLN A 88 8.31 -18.04 8.88
N ASP A 89 9.42 -17.76 9.53
CA ASP A 89 9.69 -18.26 10.88
C ASP A 89 8.79 -17.56 11.91
N ILE A 90 8.55 -16.25 11.80
CA ILE A 90 7.61 -15.52 12.67
C ILE A 90 6.18 -16.05 12.50
N ALA A 91 5.73 -16.29 11.26
CA ALA A 91 4.41 -16.88 11.00
C ALA A 91 4.27 -18.28 11.65
N SER A 92 5.33 -19.09 11.57
CA SER A 92 5.37 -20.41 12.20
C SER A 92 5.32 -20.33 13.73
N LEU A 93 5.96 -19.32 14.32
CA LEU A 93 5.89 -19.05 15.76
C LEU A 93 4.48 -18.64 16.20
N ALA A 94 3.79 -17.81 15.41
CA ALA A 94 2.40 -17.44 15.69
C ALA A 94 1.46 -18.66 15.67
N VAL A 95 1.63 -19.57 14.70
CA VAL A 95 0.89 -20.85 14.66
C VAL A 95 1.13 -21.67 15.92
N THR A 96 2.37 -21.73 16.40
CA THR A 96 2.71 -22.48 17.62
C THR A 96 2.10 -21.82 18.86
N ALA A 97 2.16 -20.49 18.97
CA ALA A 97 1.57 -19.75 20.09
C ALA A 97 0.05 -19.97 20.19
N GLU A 98 -0.67 -19.99 19.05
CA GLU A 98 -2.10 -20.31 19.02
C GLU A 98 -2.37 -21.72 19.54
N GLN A 99 -1.55 -22.71 19.16
CA GLN A 99 -1.66 -24.10 19.64
C GLN A 99 -1.39 -24.23 21.14
N ASP A 100 -0.48 -23.42 21.67
CA ASP A 100 -0.17 -23.34 23.10
C ASP A 100 -1.22 -22.55 23.90
N GLY A 101 -2.25 -22.03 23.24
CA GLY A 101 -3.44 -21.43 23.86
C GLY A 101 -3.50 -19.90 23.79
N ASP A 102 -2.64 -19.24 23.02
CA ASP A 102 -2.71 -17.80 22.79
C ASP A 102 -3.88 -17.45 21.84
N SER A 103 -4.99 -17.03 22.43
CA SER A 103 -6.19 -16.62 21.68
C SER A 103 -6.10 -15.23 21.04
N THR A 104 -4.97 -14.53 21.18
CA THR A 104 -4.77 -13.21 20.54
C THR A 104 -4.26 -13.34 19.11
N ILE A 105 -3.73 -14.52 18.74
CA ILE A 105 -3.26 -14.82 17.38
C ILE A 105 -4.43 -14.83 16.40
N THR A 106 -4.26 -14.16 15.28
CA THR A 106 -5.24 -14.10 14.19
C THR A 106 -4.77 -14.91 12.97
N GLU A 107 -5.63 -15.05 11.97
CA GLU A 107 -5.28 -15.68 10.69
C GLU A 107 -4.15 -14.94 9.96
N PHE A 108 -4.02 -13.62 10.15
CA PHE A 108 -3.00 -12.80 9.50
C PHE A 108 -1.61 -12.99 10.12
N ASP A 109 -1.52 -13.24 11.42
CA ASP A 109 -0.24 -13.48 12.10
C ASP A 109 0.41 -14.80 11.66
N LYS A 110 -0.39 -15.72 11.11
CA LYS A 110 0.02 -17.05 10.66
C LYS A 110 0.37 -17.10 9.18
N ASP A 111 0.19 -16.00 8.44
CA ASP A 111 0.52 -15.89 7.03
C ASP A 111 1.78 -15.02 6.86
N PRO A 112 2.89 -15.57 6.36
CA PRO A 112 4.14 -14.81 6.24
C PRO A 112 4.08 -13.67 5.23
N THR A 113 3.06 -13.62 4.36
CA THR A 113 2.85 -12.51 3.42
C THR A 113 2.32 -11.24 4.11
N TYR A 114 1.88 -11.33 5.37
CA TYR A 114 1.35 -10.22 6.17
C TYR A 114 2.31 -9.72 7.28
N ILE A 115 3.51 -10.31 7.37
CA ILE A 115 4.55 -9.97 8.38
C ILE A 115 5.55 -8.96 7.80
#